data_AF-A0A952LCV0-F1
#
_entry.id   AF-A0A952LCV0-F1
#
_cell.length_a   1.000
_cell.length_b   1.000
_cell.length_c   1.000
_cell.angle_alpha   90.00
_cell.angle_beta   90.00
_cell.angle_gamma   90.00
#
_symmetry.space_group_name_H-M   'P 1'
#
loop_
_entity.id
_entity.type
_entity.pdbx_description
1 polymer ?
#
loop_
_entity_poly.entity_id
_entity_poly.type
_entity_poly.pdbx_seq_one_letter_code
_entity_poly.pdbx_strand_id
1 'polypeptide(L)'
;MTSMAAEQFRDRVAAIIADCRTAAAASPYDWKVCVGAVGAAQAEFEKVSITGTAQDYGAALISRLERLRDGYFDPDGEYTSGRSDIGTVVEKIRKALRLIGQ
;
A
#
# COMPACT_ATOMS: atom_id res chain seq x y z
N MET A 1 -17.37 -6.88 19.31
CA MET A 1 -16.43 -6.68 18.19
C MET A 1 -15.23 -7.58 18.42
N THR A 2 -15.06 -8.60 17.57
CA THR A 2 -13.88 -9.47 17.63
C THR A 2 -12.75 -8.74 16.93
N SER A 3 -11.70 -8.35 17.67
CA SER A 3 -10.53 -7.73 17.08
C SER A 3 -9.88 -8.71 16.10
N MET A 4 -9.78 -8.32 14.83
CA MET A 4 -9.09 -9.14 13.83
C MET A 4 -7.59 -9.18 14.14
N ALA A 5 -6.98 -10.35 14.00
CA ALA A 5 -5.53 -10.52 14.19
C ALA A 5 -4.75 -9.79 13.08
N ALA A 6 -3.56 -9.28 13.42
CA ALA A 6 -2.68 -8.61 12.45
C ALA A 6 -2.34 -9.52 11.24
N GLU A 7 -2.18 -10.82 11.45
CA GLU A 7 -1.89 -11.80 10.39
C GLU A 7 -2.98 -11.86 9.33
N GLN A 8 -4.25 -11.98 9.75
CA GLN A 8 -5.40 -11.99 8.84
C GLN A 8 -5.50 -10.67 8.08
N PHE A 9 -5.14 -9.55 8.72
CA PHE A 9 -5.18 -8.25 8.04
C PHE A 9 -4.06 -8.12 7.04
N ARG A 10 -2.86 -8.63 7.36
CA ARG A 10 -1.74 -8.67 6.45
C ARG A 10 -2.07 -9.43 5.16
N ASP A 11 -2.75 -10.57 5.25
CA ASP A 11 -3.13 -11.33 4.05
C ASP A 11 -4.07 -10.52 3.15
N ARG A 12 -4.99 -9.76 3.76
CA ARG A 12 -5.86 -8.85 3.03
C ARG A 12 -5.09 -7.69 2.40
N VAL A 13 -4.09 -7.16 3.09
CA VAL A 13 -3.19 -6.13 2.53
C VAL A 13 -2.36 -6.68 1.37
N ALA A 14 -1.86 -7.92 1.46
CA ALA A 14 -1.14 -8.57 0.36
C ALA A 14 -2.01 -8.68 -0.90
N ALA A 15 -3.28 -9.05 -0.76
CA ALA A 15 -4.23 -9.07 -1.87
C ALA A 15 -4.44 -7.67 -2.48
N ILE A 16 -4.57 -6.63 -1.64
CA ILE A 16 -4.69 -5.24 -2.10
C ILE A 16 -3.47 -4.82 -2.94
N ILE A 17 -2.26 -5.16 -2.49
CA ILE A 17 -1.02 -4.83 -3.21
C ILE A 17 -0.96 -5.58 -4.55
N ALA A 18 -1.34 -6.87 -4.58
CA ALA A 18 -1.40 -7.66 -5.81
C ALA A 18 -2.40 -7.09 -6.83
N ASP A 19 -3.57 -6.65 -6.38
CA ASP A 19 -4.57 -5.97 -7.21
C ASP A 19 -4.01 -4.67 -7.79
N CYS A 20 -3.33 -3.86 -6.95
CA CYS A 20 -2.72 -2.60 -7.39
C CYS A 20 -1.61 -2.84 -8.41
N ARG A 21 -0.82 -3.91 -8.24
CA ARG A 21 0.24 -4.28 -9.19
C ARG A 21 -0.33 -4.70 -10.54
N THR A 22 -1.43 -5.44 -10.53
CA THR A 22 -2.14 -5.84 -11.75
C THR A 22 -2.69 -4.61 -12.48
N ALA A 23 -3.28 -3.67 -11.75
CA ALA A 23 -3.76 -2.41 -12.32
C ALA A 23 -2.61 -1.55 -12.88
N ALA A 24 -1.49 -1.44 -12.15
CA ALA A 24 -0.31 -0.70 -12.60
C ALA A 24 0.29 -1.26 -13.89
N ALA A 25 0.35 -2.60 -14.01
CA ALA A 25 0.83 -3.27 -15.22
C ALA A 25 -0.07 -3.05 -16.45
N ALA A 26 -1.36 -2.76 -16.22
CA ALA A 26 -2.33 -2.43 -17.27
C ALA A 26 -2.41 -0.92 -17.56
N SER A 27 -1.59 -0.09 -16.90
CA SER A 27 -1.66 1.37 -17.07
C SER A 27 -1.27 1.78 -18.50
N PRO A 28 -2.11 2.57 -19.20
CA PRO A 28 -1.79 3.09 -20.52
C PRO A 28 -0.73 4.21 -20.50
N TYR A 29 -0.38 4.74 -19.32
CA TYR A 29 0.60 5.81 -19.12
C TYR A 29 1.68 5.36 -18.14
N ASP A 30 2.95 5.70 -18.41
CA ASP A 30 4.15 5.43 -17.60
C ASP A 30 4.07 4.16 -16.74
N TRP A 31 3.73 3.01 -17.35
CA TRP A 31 3.51 1.76 -16.62
C TRP A 31 4.71 1.37 -15.73
N LYS A 32 5.93 1.76 -16.11
CA LYS A 32 7.14 1.59 -15.30
C LYS A 32 7.10 2.41 -14.01
N VAL A 33 6.62 3.65 -14.05
CA VAL A 33 6.43 4.52 -12.88
C VAL A 33 5.37 3.93 -11.96
N CYS A 34 4.22 3.51 -12.50
CA CYS A 34 3.16 2.88 -11.69
C CYS A 34 3.64 1.56 -11.06
N VAL A 35 4.31 0.69 -11.82
CA VAL A 35 4.86 -0.58 -11.32
C VAL A 35 5.95 -0.33 -10.29
N GLY A 36 6.84 0.64 -10.53
CA GLY A 36 7.89 1.04 -9.59
C GLY A 36 7.31 1.52 -8.26
N ALA A 37 6.30 2.39 -8.32
CA ALA A 37 5.63 2.93 -7.15
C ALA A 37 4.92 1.85 -6.31
N VAL A 38 4.18 0.95 -6.95
CA VAL A 38 3.53 -0.18 -6.26
C VAL A 38 4.58 -1.16 -5.73
N GLY A 39 5.68 -1.39 -6.46
CA GLY A 39 6.80 -2.21 -5.99
C GLY A 39 7.47 -1.63 -4.74
N ALA A 40 7.66 -0.31 -4.68
CA ALA A 40 8.19 0.37 -3.51
C ALA A 40 7.24 0.26 -2.30
N ALA A 41 5.93 0.40 -2.53
CA ALA A 41 4.93 0.15 -1.49
C ALA A 41 4.96 -1.30 -0.99
N GLN A 42 5.12 -2.28 -1.89
CA GLN A 42 5.29 -3.69 -1.52
C GLN A 42 6.54 -3.90 -0.64
N ALA A 43 7.66 -3.29 -1.00
CA ALA A 43 8.90 -3.40 -0.22
C ALA A 43 8.76 -2.82 1.20
N GLU A 44 8.01 -1.72 1.37
CA GLU A 44 7.72 -1.20 2.72
C GLU A 44 6.77 -2.12 3.50
N PHE A 45 5.76 -2.68 2.82
CA PHE A 45 4.86 -3.67 3.41
C PHE A 45 5.59 -4.89 3.97
N GLU A 46 6.55 -5.45 3.23
CA GLU A 46 7.34 -6.62 3.66
C GLU A 46 8.23 -6.34 4.89
N LYS A 47 8.57 -5.07 5.15
CA LYS A 47 9.39 -4.66 6.30
C LYS A 47 8.59 -4.46 7.60
N VAL A 48 7.25 -4.41 7.54
CA VAL A 48 6.43 -4.17 8.74
C VAL A 48 6.25 -5.47 9.52
N SER A 49 6.71 -5.48 10.77
CA SER A 49 6.49 -6.61 11.68
C SER A 49 5.01 -6.83 11.96
N ILE A 50 4.61 -8.10 11.98
CA ILE A 50 3.23 -8.52 12.24
C ILE A 50 3.05 -8.66 13.74
N THR A 51 2.55 -7.61 14.39
CA THR A 51 2.40 -7.57 15.85
C THR A 51 1.08 -6.93 16.24
N GLY A 52 0.47 -7.41 17.32
CA GLY A 52 -0.72 -6.81 17.90
C GLY A 52 -1.98 -7.03 17.07
N THR A 53 -2.83 -6.00 17.01
CA THR A 53 -4.12 -6.03 16.31
C THR A 53 -4.00 -5.60 14.85
N ALA A 54 -5.05 -5.85 14.06
CA ALA A 54 -5.16 -5.30 12.71
C ALA A 54 -5.02 -3.77 12.68
N GLN A 55 -5.51 -3.07 13.71
CA GLN A 55 -5.39 -1.62 13.87
C GLN A 55 -3.95 -1.18 14.08
N ASP A 56 -3.22 -1.85 14.98
CA ASP A 56 -1.81 -1.53 15.25
C ASP A 56 -0.95 -1.73 14.00
N TYR A 57 -1.09 -2.89 13.36
CA TYR A 57 -0.40 -3.21 12.12
C TYR A 57 -0.77 -2.24 10.99
N GLY A 58 -2.06 -1.98 10.80
CA GLY A 58 -2.57 -1.08 9.77
C GLY A 58 -2.06 0.35 9.92
N ALA A 59 -2.08 0.89 11.14
CA ALA A 59 -1.58 2.23 11.42
C ALA A 59 -0.07 2.36 11.18
N ALA A 60 0.70 1.34 11.60
CA ALA A 60 2.14 1.29 11.38
C ALA A 60 2.49 1.24 9.89
N LEU A 61 1.79 0.40 9.12
CA LEU A 61 1.96 0.29 7.68
C LEU A 61 1.57 1.57 6.94
N ILE A 62 0.39 2.13 7.23
CA ILE A 62 -0.08 3.38 6.62
C ILE A 62 0.96 4.49 6.85
N SER A 63 1.46 4.65 8.07
CA SER A 63 2.48 5.67 8.39
C SER A 63 3.79 5.49 7.63
N ARG A 64 4.18 4.25 7.28
CA ARG A 64 5.37 4.01 6.42
C ARG A 64 5.08 4.36 4.97
N LEU A 65 3.94 3.93 4.45
CA LEU A 65 3.54 4.19 3.06
C LEU A 65 3.30 5.68 2.79
N GLU A 66 2.80 6.44 3.76
CA GLU A 66 2.67 7.89 3.63
C GLU A 66 4.04 8.59 3.62
N ARG A 67 4.97 8.16 4.48
CA ARG A 67 6.36 8.66 4.43
C ARG A 67 7.05 8.32 3.11
N LEU A 68 6.82 7.09 2.62
CA LEU A 68 7.30 6.70 1.29
C LEU A 68 6.70 7.64 0.24
N ARG A 69 5.38 7.81 0.18
CA ARG A 69 4.70 8.69 -0.77
C ARG A 69 5.28 10.11 -0.77
N ASP A 70 5.45 10.70 0.41
CA ASP A 70 5.89 12.09 0.55
C ASP A 70 7.36 12.27 0.11
N GLY A 71 8.19 11.25 0.33
CA GLY A 71 9.59 11.21 -0.09
C GLY A 71 9.84 10.57 -1.46
N TYR A 72 8.82 9.99 -2.12
CA TYR A 72 9.01 9.23 -3.35
C TYR A 72 9.35 10.19 -4.49
N PHE A 73 10.46 9.91 -5.15
CA PHE A 73 10.92 10.64 -6.33
C PHE A 73 11.21 9.59 -7.40
N ASP A 74 10.51 9.70 -8.53
CA ASP A 74 10.75 8.83 -9.67
C ASP A 74 11.75 9.50 -10.60
N PRO A 75 12.97 8.98 -10.77
CA PRO A 75 13.96 9.55 -11.68
C PRO A 75 13.55 9.40 -13.16
N ASP A 76 12.61 8.50 -13.48
CA ASP A 76 12.11 8.25 -14.84
C ASP A 76 10.77 8.97 -15.11
N GLY A 77 10.25 9.74 -14.15
CA GLY A 77 8.95 10.41 -14.24
C GLY A 77 8.97 11.66 -15.12
N GLU A 78 8.56 11.52 -16.39
CA GLU A 78 8.40 12.67 -17.30
C GLU A 78 7.08 13.43 -17.06
N TYR A 79 6.01 12.73 -16.66
CA TYR A 79 4.66 13.30 -16.47
C TYR A 79 3.99 12.93 -15.15
N THR A 80 4.42 11.85 -14.50
CA THR A 80 3.87 11.36 -13.22
C THR A 80 4.99 10.92 -12.28
N SER A 81 4.78 11.04 -10.98
CA SER A 81 5.80 10.71 -9.96
C SER A 81 5.52 9.40 -9.22
N GLY A 82 4.53 8.60 -9.63
CA GLY A 82 4.13 7.37 -8.92
C GLY A 82 3.52 7.59 -7.52
N ARG A 83 3.58 8.81 -6.96
CA ARG A 83 3.03 9.15 -5.64
C ARG A 83 1.53 8.86 -5.53
N SER A 84 0.78 9.09 -6.61
CA SER A 84 -0.66 8.82 -6.66
C SER A 84 -0.98 7.32 -6.54
N ASP A 85 -0.13 6.45 -7.09
CA ASP A 85 -0.27 5.00 -6.97
C ASP A 85 -0.03 4.54 -5.53
N ILE A 86 1.00 5.07 -4.88
CA ILE A 86 1.27 4.81 -3.45
C ILE A 86 0.08 5.32 -2.61
N GLY A 87 -0.45 6.51 -2.92
CA GLY A 87 -1.66 7.03 -2.28
C GLY A 87 -2.88 6.12 -2.46
N THR A 88 -3.04 5.52 -3.63
CA THR A 88 -4.13 4.57 -3.93
C THR A 88 -4.01 3.30 -3.08
N VAL A 89 -2.79 2.77 -2.90
CA VAL A 89 -2.54 1.64 -1.98
C VAL A 89 -2.94 2.02 -0.55
N VAL A 90 -2.52 3.20 -0.07
CA VAL A 90 -2.86 3.70 1.28
C VAL A 90 -4.37 3.79 1.48
N GLU A 91 -5.11 4.36 0.53
CA GLU A 91 -6.57 4.51 0.64
C GLU A 91 -7.30 3.17 0.62
N LYS A 92 -6.86 2.19 -0.18
CA LYS A 92 -7.41 0.84 -0.16
C LYS A 92 -7.20 0.16 1.19
N ILE A 93 -6.01 0.30 1.78
CA ILE A 93 -5.69 -0.25 3.12
C ILE A 93 -6.54 0.43 4.18
N ARG A 94 -6.68 1.77 4.15
CA ARG A 94 -7.56 2.52 5.06
C ARG A 94 -9.00 2.06 4.97
N LYS A 95 -9.53 1.88 3.77
CA LYS A 95 -10.89 1.38 3.55
C LYS A 95 -11.06 -0.03 4.12
N ALA A 96 -10.10 -0.93 3.86
CA ALA A 96 -10.13 -2.28 4.43
C ALA A 96 -10.08 -2.26 5.97
N LEU A 97 -9.28 -1.36 6.56
CA LEU A 97 -9.18 -1.21 8.00
C LEU A 97 -10.49 -0.71 8.64
N ARG A 98 -11.15 0.27 8.02
CA ARG A 98 -12.46 0.77 8.48
C ARG A 98 -13.54 -0.31 8.49
N LEU A 99 -13.52 -1.21 7.51
CA LEU A 99 -14.48 -2.33 7.41
C LEU A 99 -14.29 -3.38 8.51
N ILE A 100 -13.16 -3.39 9.22
CA ILE A 100 -12.89 -4.29 10.36
C ILE A 100 -13.35 -3.66 11.69
N GLY A 101 -13.36 -2.34 11.77
CA GLY A 101 -13.79 -1.59 12.95
C GLY A 101 -15.29 -1.31 13.02
N GLN A 102 -16.06 -1.68 12.00
CA GLN A 102 -17.53 -1.68 11.98
C GLN A 102 -18.07 -3.03 12.44
#